data_AF-A0A9P6YRH0-F1
#
_entry.id   AF-A0A9P6YRH0-F1
#
_cell.length_a   1.000
_cell.length_b   1.000
_cell.length_c   1.000
_cell.angle_alpha   90.00
_cell.angle_beta   90.00
_cell.angle_gamma   90.00
#
_symmetry.space_group_name_H-M   'P 1'
#
loop_
_entity.id
_entity.type
_entity.pdbx_description
1 polymer ?
#
loop_
_entity_poly.entity_id
_entity_poly.type
_entity_poly.pdbx_seq_one_letter_code
_entity_poly.pdbx_strand_id
1 'polypeptide(L)'
;MPHAHDHCNHLPGETCPGDHDTPPRLVPPPLSLYVHLPWCVRKCPYCDFNSHQAKGELPFDAYIDALLRDLDQDLPLVWGRVVHSVFFGGGTPSLFPPEAIDRFLQQASARLRFAPNAEITLETNPGTAEHGRFDRYRAAGVNRLSFGIQMARPRAR
;
A
#
# COMPACT_ATOMS: atom_id res chain seq x y z
N MET A 1 43.12 31.13 -3.83
CA MET A 1 42.21 30.04 -3.43
C MET A 1 42.90 28.76 -3.86
N PRO A 2 43.45 27.94 -2.94
CA PRO A 2 44.25 26.79 -3.33
C PRO A 2 43.34 25.72 -3.94
N HIS A 3 43.71 25.26 -5.12
CA HIS A 3 42.99 24.24 -5.89
C HIS A 3 43.08 22.89 -5.17
N ALA A 4 41.95 22.20 -5.06
CA ALA A 4 41.75 20.94 -4.32
C ALA A 4 42.40 19.70 -5.00
N HIS A 5 43.61 19.84 -5.56
CA HIS A 5 44.29 18.80 -6.33
C HIS A 5 45.60 18.29 -5.70
N ASP A 6 45.97 18.76 -4.50
CA ASP A 6 47.26 18.42 -3.86
C ASP A 6 47.31 17.03 -3.17
N HIS A 7 46.30 16.18 -3.38
CA HIS A 7 46.19 14.87 -2.70
C HIS A 7 46.08 13.67 -3.63
N CYS A 8 46.09 13.87 -4.96
CA CYS A 8 46.01 12.77 -5.92
C CYS A 8 47.31 12.69 -6.74
N ASN A 9 48.03 11.57 -6.61
CA ASN A 9 49.33 11.33 -7.23
C ASN A 9 49.23 10.87 -8.71
N HIS A 10 48.33 11.44 -9.49
CA HIS A 10 48.15 11.10 -10.91
C HIS A 10 48.89 12.08 -11.83
N LEU A 11 49.27 11.63 -13.02
CA LEU A 11 49.94 12.48 -14.01
C LEU A 11 48.92 13.37 -14.76
N PRO A 12 49.33 14.55 -15.24
CA PRO A 12 48.45 15.43 -16.05
C PRO A 12 47.89 14.67 -17.26
N GLY A 13 46.56 14.48 -17.32
CA GLY A 13 45.86 13.74 -18.38
C GLY A 13 45.35 12.35 -18.00
N GLU A 14 45.69 11.84 -16.81
CA GLU A 14 45.11 10.61 -16.26
C GLU A 14 43.80 10.90 -15.48
N THR A 15 42.81 10.02 -15.59
CA THR A 15 41.58 10.12 -14.80
C THR A 15 41.86 9.72 -13.35
N CYS A 16 41.51 10.58 -12.38
CA CYS A 16 41.53 10.22 -10.95
C CYS A 16 40.63 8.99 -10.69
N PRO A 17 41.11 7.93 -10.02
CA PRO A 17 40.29 6.76 -9.67
C PRO A 17 39.14 7.08 -8.69
N GLY A 18 39.19 8.25 -8.06
CA GLY A 18 38.11 8.82 -7.27
C GLY A 18 37.32 9.80 -8.13
N ASP A 19 36.29 9.30 -8.79
CA ASP A 19 35.29 10.12 -9.47
C ASP A 19 34.47 10.88 -8.41
N HIS A 20 35.05 11.95 -7.87
CA HIS A 20 34.47 12.77 -6.80
C HIS A 20 33.28 13.63 -7.27
N ASP A 21 32.91 13.53 -8.55
CA ASP A 21 31.92 14.40 -9.18
C ASP A 21 30.68 13.67 -9.72
N THR A 22 30.55 12.35 -9.48
CA THR A 22 29.30 11.64 -9.78
C THR A 22 28.35 11.73 -8.59
N PRO A 23 27.27 12.53 -8.64
CA PRO A 23 26.29 12.60 -7.56
C PRO A 23 25.64 11.21 -7.39
N PRO A 24 25.32 10.81 -6.14
CA PRO A 24 24.71 9.52 -5.88
C PRO A 24 23.39 9.42 -6.64
N ARG A 25 23.29 8.42 -7.52
CA ARG A 25 22.08 8.15 -8.28
C ARG A 25 20.99 7.65 -7.32
N LEU A 26 20.01 8.49 -7.03
CA LEU A 26 18.86 8.11 -6.22
C LEU A 26 17.98 7.14 -7.01
N VAL A 27 17.90 5.90 -6.55
CA VAL A 27 16.99 4.88 -7.09
C VAL A 27 15.77 4.83 -6.18
N PRO A 28 14.55 5.08 -6.70
CA PRO A 28 13.36 5.02 -5.88
C PRO A 28 13.09 3.58 -5.42
N PRO A 29 12.61 3.37 -4.18
CA PRO A 29 12.26 2.04 -3.69
C PRO A 29 11.10 1.45 -4.51
N PRO A 30 10.87 0.12 -4.52
CA PRO A 30 9.74 -0.52 -5.21
C PRO A 30 8.40 0.17 -4.89
N LEU A 31 7.53 0.28 -5.90
CA LEU A 31 6.24 0.95 -5.74
C LEU A 31 5.23 0.01 -5.07
N SER A 32 4.52 0.53 -4.07
CA SER A 32 3.42 -0.14 -3.37
C SER A 32 2.17 0.75 -3.42
N LEU A 33 1.00 0.12 -3.52
CA LEU A 33 -0.30 0.78 -3.49
C LEU A 33 -0.95 0.55 -2.12
N TYR A 34 -1.18 1.61 -1.35
CA TYR A 34 -1.99 1.55 -0.14
C TYR A 34 -3.41 1.99 -0.46
N VAL A 35 -4.40 1.22 -0.02
CA VAL A 35 -5.82 1.49 -0.24
C VAL A 35 -6.51 1.61 1.11
N HIS A 36 -7.03 2.81 1.39
CA HIS A 36 -7.65 3.12 2.66
C HIS A 36 -9.15 2.80 2.63
N LEU A 37 -9.62 1.95 3.54
CA LEU A 37 -11.02 1.56 3.67
C LEU A 37 -11.53 1.96 5.06
N PRO A 38 -12.43 2.96 5.20
CA PRO A 38 -12.54 3.73 6.44
C PRO A 38 -13.54 3.14 7.45
N TRP A 39 -14.25 2.06 7.13
CA TRP A 39 -15.34 1.56 8.00
C TRP A 39 -14.90 0.47 8.95
N CYS A 40 -15.36 0.57 10.20
CA CYS A 40 -15.24 -0.46 11.23
C CYS A 40 -16.62 -0.84 11.77
N VAL A 41 -16.80 -2.06 12.28
CA VAL A 41 -18.02 -2.45 13.01
C VAL A 41 -18.21 -1.60 14.26
N ARG A 42 -17.09 -1.32 14.93
CA ARG A 42 -16.99 -0.45 16.09
C ARG A 42 -15.63 0.25 16.03
N LYS A 43 -15.62 1.56 16.28
CA LYS A 43 -14.37 2.29 16.45
C LYS A 43 -13.79 1.97 17.83
N CYS A 44 -12.57 1.44 17.85
CA CYS A 44 -11.90 1.13 19.11
C CYS A 44 -11.44 2.41 19.81
N PRO A 45 -11.46 2.47 21.15
CA PRO A 45 -11.14 3.69 21.91
C PRO A 45 -9.67 4.13 21.77
N TYR A 46 -8.79 3.21 21.39
CA TYR A 46 -7.37 3.46 21.15
C TYR A 46 -7.05 3.74 19.66
N CYS A 47 -8.02 3.62 18.75
CA CYS A 47 -7.77 3.68 17.31
C CYS A 47 -7.62 5.14 16.86
N ASP A 48 -6.42 5.49 16.39
CA ASP A 48 -6.08 6.78 15.78
C ASP A 48 -6.16 6.76 14.25
N PHE A 49 -6.39 5.60 13.63
CA PHE A 49 -6.67 5.52 12.20
C PHE A 49 -7.90 6.36 11.83
N ASN A 50 -7.85 6.95 10.63
CA ASN A 50 -9.00 7.62 10.03
C ASN A 50 -10.09 6.58 9.72
N SER A 51 -10.90 6.28 10.72
CA SER A 51 -11.92 5.25 10.65
C SER A 51 -13.21 5.72 11.29
N HIS A 52 -14.31 5.16 10.80
CA HIS A 52 -15.66 5.49 11.16
C HIS A 52 -16.44 4.22 11.47
N GLN A 53 -17.27 4.29 12.50
CA GLN A 53 -18.21 3.21 12.76
C GLN A 53 -19.21 3.12 11.60
N ALA A 54 -19.38 1.91 11.06
CA ALA A 54 -20.40 1.60 10.07
C ALA A 54 -21.79 1.87 10.65
N LYS A 55 -22.61 2.65 9.92
CA LYS A 55 -23.98 3.00 10.30
C LYS A 55 -24.90 2.69 9.13
N GLY A 56 -25.80 1.73 9.32
CA GLY A 56 -26.73 1.31 8.26
C GLY A 56 -26.01 0.62 7.10
N GLU A 57 -26.62 0.70 5.92
CA GLU A 57 -26.05 0.19 4.68
C GLU A 57 -24.86 1.04 4.25
N LEU A 58 -23.74 0.39 3.93
CA LEU A 58 -22.51 1.07 3.54
C LEU A 58 -22.47 1.26 2.02
N PRO A 59 -22.04 2.44 1.53
CA PRO A 59 -22.01 2.74 0.10
C PRO A 59 -20.74 2.19 -0.55
N PHE A 60 -20.53 0.87 -0.50
CA PHE A 60 -19.29 0.23 -0.96
C PHE A 60 -18.96 0.57 -2.41
N ASP A 61 -19.92 0.45 -3.33
CA ASP A 61 -19.70 0.70 -4.76
C ASP A 61 -19.34 2.16 -5.04
N ALA A 62 -20.05 3.10 -4.44
CA ALA A 62 -19.76 4.52 -4.58
C ALA A 62 -18.40 4.89 -4.00
N TYR A 63 -17.95 4.16 -2.98
CA TYR A 63 -16.61 4.34 -2.41
C TYR A 63 -15.52 3.76 -3.31
N ILE A 64 -15.73 2.58 -3.91
CA ILE A 64 -14.83 2.04 -4.94
C ILE A 64 -14.72 3.02 -6.11
N ASP A 65 -15.83 3.62 -6.55
CA ASP A 65 -15.80 4.64 -7.61
C ASP A 65 -14.99 5.87 -7.21
N ALA A 66 -15.10 6.30 -5.94
CA ALA A 66 -14.30 7.40 -5.42
C ALA A 66 -12.81 7.06 -5.40
N LEU A 67 -12.43 5.87 -4.92
CA LEU A 67 -11.03 5.41 -4.90
C LEU A 67 -10.45 5.30 -6.31
N LEU A 68 -11.23 4.86 -7.30
CA LEU A 68 -10.76 4.77 -8.68
C LEU A 68 -10.57 6.15 -9.31
N ARG A 69 -11.46 7.10 -9.03
CA ARG A 69 -11.30 8.50 -9.46
C ARG A 69 -10.10 9.17 -8.82
N ASP A 70 -9.81 8.85 -7.56
CA ASP A 70 -8.62 9.32 -6.84
C ASP A 70 -7.35 8.74 -7.48
N LEU A 71 -7.34 7.42 -7.72
CA LEU A 71 -6.24 6.76 -8.43
C LEU A 71 -6.00 7.35 -9.82
N ASP A 72 -7.06 7.66 -10.58
CA ASP A 72 -6.96 8.28 -11.91
C ASP A 72 -6.22 9.64 -11.87
N GLN A 73 -6.35 10.40 -10.77
CA GLN A 73 -5.63 11.65 -10.58
C GLN A 73 -4.15 11.42 -10.24
N ASP A 74 -3.83 10.31 -9.58
CA ASP A 74 -2.48 9.95 -9.15
C ASP A 74 -1.64 9.24 -10.22
N LEU A 75 -2.25 8.71 -11.30
CA LEU A 75 -1.54 7.98 -12.36
C LEU A 75 -0.29 8.72 -12.91
N PRO A 76 -0.30 10.05 -13.13
CA PRO A 76 0.88 10.77 -13.61
C PRO A 76 2.09 10.70 -12.66
N LEU A 77 1.87 10.50 -11.35
CA LEU A 77 2.93 10.48 -10.33
C LEU A 77 3.75 9.17 -10.37
N VAL A 78 3.19 8.11 -10.95
CA VAL A 78 3.75 6.76 -10.88
C VAL A 78 3.92 6.11 -12.27
N TRP A 79 3.80 6.91 -13.34
CA TRP A 79 3.81 6.41 -14.71
C TRP A 79 5.03 5.55 -15.03
N GLY A 80 4.79 4.40 -15.67
CA GLY A 80 5.83 3.45 -16.07
C GLY A 80 6.39 2.57 -14.94
N ARG A 81 6.01 2.83 -13.68
CA ARG A 81 6.45 2.02 -12.54
C ARG A 81 5.57 0.77 -12.38
N VAL A 82 6.17 -0.28 -11.82
CA VAL A 82 5.49 -1.55 -11.52
C VAL A 82 5.10 -1.57 -10.05
N VAL A 83 3.86 -1.90 -9.75
CA VAL A 83 3.35 -2.11 -8.40
C VAL A 83 3.73 -3.52 -7.95
N HIS A 84 4.47 -3.60 -6.85
CA HIS A 84 4.93 -4.86 -6.27
C HIS A 84 4.06 -5.34 -5.11
N SER A 85 3.32 -4.44 -4.47
CA SER A 85 2.38 -4.81 -3.43
C SER A 85 1.18 -3.87 -3.36
N VAL A 86 0.05 -4.42 -2.92
CA VAL A 86 -1.18 -3.71 -2.57
C VAL A 86 -1.52 -4.03 -1.12
N PHE A 87 -1.80 -3.01 -0.33
CA PHE A 87 -2.22 -3.17 1.06
C PHE A 87 -3.55 -2.46 1.30
N PHE A 88 -4.58 -3.22 1.62
CA PHE A 88 -5.87 -2.70 2.07
C PHE A 88 -5.86 -2.57 3.59
N GLY A 89 -6.03 -1.35 4.11
CA GLY A 89 -5.98 -1.04 5.54
C GLY A 89 -6.91 0.09 5.95
N GLY A 90 -6.75 0.58 7.18
CA GLY A 90 -7.47 1.74 7.71
C GLY A 90 -8.48 1.36 8.79
N GLY A 91 -9.71 1.09 8.38
CA GLY A 91 -10.78 0.61 9.25
C GLY A 91 -10.75 -0.90 9.42
N THR A 92 -11.74 -1.59 8.88
CA THR A 92 -11.81 -3.05 8.82
C THR A 92 -12.07 -3.45 7.36
N PRO A 93 -11.02 -3.58 6.53
CA PRO A 93 -11.14 -3.95 5.12
C PRO A 93 -11.98 -5.21 4.86
N SER A 94 -11.95 -6.18 5.77
CA SER A 94 -12.76 -7.40 5.72
C SER A 94 -14.28 -7.19 5.87
N LEU A 95 -14.75 -5.94 6.05
CA LEU A 95 -16.15 -5.55 5.92
C LEU A 95 -16.61 -5.33 4.48
N PHE A 96 -15.70 -5.04 3.56
CA PHE A 96 -16.08 -4.88 2.16
C PHE A 96 -16.43 -6.24 1.57
N PRO A 97 -17.47 -6.33 0.73
CA PRO A 97 -17.77 -7.56 0.02
C PRO A 97 -16.56 -7.95 -0.87
N PRO A 98 -16.20 -9.24 -0.97
CA PRO A 98 -15.11 -9.69 -1.82
C PRO A 98 -15.22 -9.20 -3.27
N GLU A 99 -16.45 -9.06 -3.77
CA GLU A 99 -16.77 -8.55 -5.10
C GLU A 99 -16.35 -7.08 -5.28
N ALA A 100 -16.41 -6.26 -4.23
CA ALA A 100 -15.91 -4.88 -4.28
C ALA A 100 -14.38 -4.82 -4.29
N ILE A 101 -13.71 -5.71 -3.54
CA ILE A 101 -12.25 -5.83 -3.54
C ILE A 101 -11.76 -6.31 -4.91
N ASP A 102 -12.40 -7.33 -5.47
CA ASP A 102 -12.13 -7.84 -6.82
C ASP A 102 -12.29 -6.73 -7.87
N ARG A 103 -13.43 -6.03 -7.83
CA ARG A 103 -13.70 -4.89 -8.72
C ARG A 103 -12.60 -3.83 -8.65
N PHE A 104 -12.18 -3.44 -7.44
CA PHE A 104 -11.09 -2.48 -7.28
C PHE A 104 -9.79 -2.99 -7.88
N LEU A 105 -9.38 -4.23 -7.57
CA LEU A 105 -8.13 -4.82 -8.05
C LEU A 105 -8.10 -4.93 -9.57
N GLN A 106 -9.19 -5.39 -10.19
CA GLN A 106 -9.32 -5.44 -11.65
C GLN A 106 -9.16 -4.04 -12.26
N GLN A 107 -9.88 -3.05 -11.74
CA GLN A 107 -9.84 -1.68 -12.26
C GLN A 107 -8.48 -1.00 -12.01
N ALA A 108 -7.83 -1.26 -10.89
CA ALA A 108 -6.48 -0.78 -10.61
C ALA A 108 -5.45 -1.44 -11.54
N SER A 109 -5.54 -2.76 -11.78
CA SER A 109 -4.63 -3.48 -12.68
C SER A 109 -4.79 -3.08 -14.16
N ALA A 110 -5.97 -2.57 -14.54
CA ALA A 110 -6.19 -2.01 -15.88
C ALA A 110 -5.49 -0.64 -16.09
N ARG A 111 -5.17 0.06 -14.99
CA ARG A 111 -4.53 1.39 -14.99
C ARG A 111 -3.04 1.33 -14.68
N LEU A 112 -2.65 0.40 -13.81
CA LEU A 112 -1.31 0.24 -13.28
C LEU A 112 -0.71 -1.10 -13.66
N ARG A 113 0.61 -1.14 -13.85
CA ARG A 113 1.32 -2.40 -14.11
C ARG A 113 1.58 -3.13 -12.81
N PHE A 114 0.92 -4.26 -12.58
CA PHE A 114 1.16 -5.09 -11.40
C PHE A 114 2.24 -6.15 -11.71
N ALA A 115 3.11 -6.43 -10.73
CA ALA A 115 4.03 -7.54 -10.83
C ALA A 115 3.25 -8.88 -10.86
N PRO A 116 3.68 -9.91 -11.61
CA PRO A 116 2.98 -11.19 -11.66
C PRO A 116 2.82 -11.88 -10.30
N ASN A 117 3.73 -11.59 -9.37
CA ASN A 117 3.76 -12.10 -8.01
C ASN A 117 3.52 -10.99 -6.97
N ALA A 118 2.78 -9.94 -7.33
CA ALA A 118 2.48 -8.85 -6.42
C ALA A 118 1.82 -9.38 -5.14
N GLU A 119 2.29 -8.91 -3.99
CA GLU A 119 1.65 -9.22 -2.71
C GLU A 119 0.37 -8.39 -2.59
N ILE A 120 -0.76 -9.03 -2.32
CA ILE A 120 -2.04 -8.36 -2.10
C ILE A 120 -2.48 -8.71 -0.68
N THR A 121 -2.26 -7.76 0.23
CA THR A 121 -2.58 -7.90 1.65
C THR A 121 -3.93 -7.26 1.96
N LEU A 122 -4.79 -8.00 2.67
CA LEU A 122 -6.01 -7.49 3.28
C LEU A 122 -5.86 -7.51 4.81
N GLU A 123 -6.03 -6.35 5.45
CA GLU A 123 -6.13 -6.29 6.91
C GLU A 123 -7.46 -6.87 7.39
N THR A 124 -7.41 -7.73 8.40
CA THR A 124 -8.58 -8.22 9.11
C THR A 124 -8.37 -8.14 10.62
N ASN A 125 -9.46 -7.94 11.34
CA ASN A 125 -9.47 -7.89 12.79
C ASN A 125 -10.21 -9.10 13.34
N PRO A 126 -9.66 -9.82 14.34
CA PRO A 126 -10.30 -11.00 14.90
C PRO A 126 -11.66 -10.63 15.53
N GLY A 127 -12.76 -11.14 14.95
CA GLY A 127 -14.12 -10.89 15.41
C GLY A 127 -15.20 -11.49 14.50
N THR A 128 -16.43 -11.63 15.01
CA THR A 128 -17.57 -12.33 14.38
C THR A 128 -18.27 -11.61 13.22
N ALA A 129 -17.66 -10.55 12.66
CA ALA A 129 -18.29 -9.67 11.67
C ALA A 129 -17.57 -9.66 10.32
N GLU A 130 -16.80 -10.70 10.00
CA GLU A 130 -16.20 -10.88 8.68
C GLU A 130 -17.27 -11.32 7.68
N HIS A 131 -17.37 -10.64 6.53
CA HIS A 131 -18.42 -10.87 5.53
C HIS A 131 -18.24 -12.15 4.69
N GLY A 132 -17.34 -13.07 5.04
CA GLY A 132 -17.22 -14.30 4.27
C GLY A 132 -16.03 -15.18 4.60
N ARG A 133 -16.04 -16.35 3.96
CA ARG A 133 -14.94 -17.32 3.97
C ARG A 133 -13.78 -16.72 3.19
N PHE A 134 -12.57 -16.77 3.75
CA PHE A 134 -11.34 -16.23 3.16
C PHE A 134 -11.09 -16.70 1.71
N ASP A 135 -11.66 -17.84 1.31
CA ASP A 135 -11.64 -18.36 -0.06
C ASP A 135 -12.13 -17.35 -1.10
N ARG A 136 -13.13 -16.52 -0.77
CA ARG A 136 -13.65 -15.50 -1.71
C ARG A 136 -12.69 -14.34 -1.88
N TYR A 137 -12.02 -13.90 -0.81
CA TYR A 137 -10.94 -12.91 -0.92
C TYR A 137 -9.76 -13.47 -1.70
N ARG A 138 -9.45 -14.77 -1.51
CA ARG A 138 -8.42 -15.44 -2.29
C ARG A 138 -8.75 -15.50 -3.78
N ALA A 139 -10.01 -15.72 -4.12
CA ALA A 139 -10.52 -15.68 -5.49
C ALA A 139 -10.47 -14.26 -6.09
N ALA A 140 -10.74 -13.23 -5.28
CA ALA A 140 -10.59 -11.82 -5.65
C ALA A 140 -9.13 -11.37 -5.85
N GLY A 141 -8.15 -12.21 -5.50
CA GLY A 141 -6.72 -11.95 -5.71
C GLY A 141 -5.92 -11.67 -4.43
N VAL A 142 -6.57 -11.54 -3.27
CA VAL A 142 -5.87 -11.41 -1.97
C VAL A 142 -5.04 -12.65 -1.71
N ASN A 143 -3.75 -12.49 -1.45
CA ASN A 143 -2.83 -13.61 -1.22
C ASN A 143 -2.10 -13.54 0.13
N ARG A 144 -2.38 -12.50 0.94
CA ARG A 144 -1.90 -12.35 2.31
C ARG A 144 -2.97 -11.71 3.19
N LEU A 145 -3.09 -12.20 4.42
CA LEU A 145 -3.94 -11.60 5.45
C LEU A 145 -3.05 -11.01 6.56
N SER A 146 -3.41 -9.82 7.03
CA SER A 146 -2.78 -9.18 8.18
C SER A 146 -3.77 -9.15 9.34
N PHE A 147 -3.46 -9.85 10.44
CA PHE A 147 -4.33 -9.91 11.61
C PHE A 147 -3.90 -8.90 12.68
N GLY A 148 -4.78 -7.96 13.00
CA GLY A 148 -4.59 -7.01 14.10
C GLY A 148 -4.87 -7.64 15.46
N ILE A 149 -3.93 -8.40 16.03
CA ILE A 149 -4.05 -8.90 17.42
C ILE A 149 -3.33 -7.93 18.35
N GLN A 150 -4.09 -7.17 19.13
CA GLN A 150 -3.52 -6.15 20.00
C GLN A 150 -3.13 -6.66 21.39
N MET A 151 -4.00 -7.47 22.01
CA MET A 151 -3.76 -8.07 23.32
C MET A 151 -4.41 -9.45 23.37
N ALA A 152 -3.65 -10.48 23.70
CA ALA A 152 -4.17 -11.84 23.90
C ALA A 152 -4.77 -12.06 25.31
N ARG A 153 -5.05 -10.99 26.07
CA ARG A 153 -5.57 -11.06 27.44
C ARG A 153 -7.08 -10.78 27.48
N PRO A 154 -7.89 -11.57 28.21
CA PRO A 154 -9.35 -11.48 28.19
C PRO A 154 -9.94 -10.25 28.91
N ARG A 155 -9.11 -9.42 29.57
CA ARG A 155 -9.54 -8.19 30.26
C ARG A 155 -8.36 -7.23 30.40
N ALA A 156 -8.44 -6.07 29.77
CA ALA A 156 -7.64 -4.91 30.19
C ALA A 156 -8.22 -4.46 31.55
N ARG A 157 -7.38 -4.40 32.59
CA ARG A 157 -7.75 -3.77 33.86
C ARG A 157 -7.75 -2.26 33.70
#